data_AF-A0AAU1HP10-F1
#
_entry.id   AF-A0AAU1HP10-F1
#
_cell.length_a   1.000
_cell.length_b   1.000
_cell.length_c   1.000
_cell.angle_alpha   90.00
_cell.angle_beta   90.00
_cell.angle_gamma   90.00
#
_symmetry.space_group_name_H-M   'P 1'
#
loop_
_entity.id
_entity.type
_entity.pdbx_description
1 polymer ?
#
loop_
_entity_poly.entity_id
_entity_poly.type
_entity_poly.pdbx_seq_one_letter_code
_entity_poly.pdbx_strand_id
1 'polypeptide(L)' 'MSTAMDLLMITIDEAPDHPVEPERLALALAAAELIDLLGAGAVDLDGGRIVPGRGAVPSDRFL' A
#
# COMPACT_ATOMS: atom_id res chain seq x y z
N MET A 1 -3.72 7.82 -8.34
CA MET A 1 -2.41 7.26 -7.99
C MET A 1 -2.59 6.62 -6.62
N SER A 2 -1.97 5.47 -6.39
CA SER A 2 -2.04 4.74 -5.12
C SER A 2 -0.95 5.23 -4.18
N THR A 3 -1.22 5.20 -2.87
CA THR A 3 -0.25 5.55 -1.83
C THR A 3 1.00 4.67 -1.95
N ALA A 4 0.84 3.40 -2.31
CA ALA A 4 1.97 2.49 -2.54
C ALA A 4 2.87 2.93 -3.70
N MET A 5 2.29 3.39 -4.82
CA MET A 5 3.06 3.88 -5.96
C MET A 5 3.80 5.19 -5.62
N ASP A 6 3.14 6.09 -4.90
CA ASP A 6 3.76 7.35 -4.44
C ASP A 6 4.96 7.06 -3.52
N LEU A 7 4.82 6.11 -2.59
CA LEU A 7 5.89 5.69 -1.69
C LEU A 7 7.07 5.04 -2.44
N LEU A 8 6.79 4.21 -3.43
CA LEU A 8 7.84 3.63 -4.28
C LEU A 8 8.60 4.72 -5.05
N MET A 9 7.88 5.69 -5.63
CA MET A 9 8.49 6.80 -6.35
C MET A 9 9.42 7.63 -5.46
N ILE A 10 9.02 7.91 -4.22
CA ILE A 10 9.88 8.63 -3.25
C ILE A 10 11.13 7.80 -2.94
N THR A 11 10.98 6.50 -2.72
CA THR A 11 12.11 5.64 -2.33
C THR A 11 13.15 5.48 -3.44
N ILE A 12 12.73 5.50 -4.71
CA ILE A 12 13.67 5.44 -5.85
C ILE A 12 14.30 6.80 -6.19
N ASP A 13 13.68 7.90 -5.76
CA ASP A 13 14.19 9.27 -5.97
C ASP A 13 15.11 9.73 -4.83
N GLU A 14 15.01 9.13 -3.64
CA GLU A 14 15.93 9.40 -2.52
C GLU A 14 17.37 9.01 -2.85
N ALA A 15 18.30 9.94 -2.61
CA ALA A 15 19.73 9.76 -2.85
C ALA A 15 20.28 8.56 -2.05
N PRO A 16 21.30 7.85 -2.57
CA PRO A 16 21.82 6.60 -2.00
C PRO A 16 22.47 6.70 -0.60
N ASP A 17 22.39 7.86 0.07
CA ASP A 17 22.91 8.07 1.42
C ASP A 17 22.07 7.34 2.49
N HIS A 18 20.82 6.99 2.18
CA HIS A 18 19.91 6.27 3.10
C HIS A 18 19.16 5.12 2.40
N PRO A 19 19.84 4.04 1.98
CA PRO A 19 19.17 2.92 1.34
C PRO A 19 18.20 2.23 2.31
N VAL A 20 16.97 1.99 1.84
CA VAL A 20 15.96 1.21 2.58
C VAL A 20 16.15 -0.27 2.26
N GLU A 21 16.19 -1.11 3.29
CA GLU A 21 16.25 -2.57 3.12
C GLU A 21 15.03 -3.07 2.33
N PRO A 22 15.22 -3.90 1.27
CA PRO A 22 14.13 -4.36 0.42
C PRO A 22 12.96 -4.99 1.15
N GLU A 23 13.22 -5.73 2.24
CA GLU A 23 12.19 -6.39 3.04
C GLU A 23 11.33 -5.36 3.79
N ARG A 24 11.95 -4.28 4.28
CA ARG A 24 11.23 -3.18 4.94
C ARG A 24 10.43 -2.36 3.94
N LEU A 25 10.99 -2.10 2.76
CA LEU A 25 10.28 -1.43 1.68
C LEU A 25 9.07 -2.24 1.24
N ALA A 26 9.22 -3.54 1.00
CA ALA A 26 8.11 -4.41 0.61
C ALA A 26 6.99 -4.42 1.67
N LEU A 27 7.34 -4.46 2.96
CA LEU A 27 6.35 -4.38 4.04
C LEU A 27 5.63 -3.03 4.07
N ALA A 28 6.34 -1.93 3.84
CA ALA A 28 5.76 -0.59 3.80
C ALA A 28 4.81 -0.42 2.60
N LEU A 29 5.18 -0.95 1.44
CA LEU A 29 4.33 -0.94 0.24
C LEU A 29 3.04 -1.73 0.45
N ALA A 30 3.13 -2.93 1.06
CA ALA A 30 1.94 -3.72 1.39
C ALA A 30 1.02 -3.01 2.39
N ALA A 31 1.58 -2.25 3.35
CA ALA A 31 0.79 -1.44 4.27
C ALA A 31 0.12 -0.26 3.57
N ALA A 32 0.81 0.39 2.63
CA ALA A 32 0.25 1.49 1.83
C ALA A 32 -0.90 1.00 0.93
N GLU A 33 -0.76 -0.16 0.31
CA GLU A 33 -1.82 -0.83 -0.47
C GLU A 33 -3.05 -1.16 0.41
N LEU A 34 -2.83 -1.66 1.63
CA LEU A 34 -3.94 -1.89 2.57
C LEU A 34 -4.70 -0.59 2.92
N ILE A 35 -4.00 0.53 3.07
CA ILE A 35 -4.61 1.85 3.33
C ILE A 35 -5.48 2.26 2.13
N ASP A 36 -5.00 2.07 0.91
CA ASP A 36 -5.75 2.39 -0.30
C ASP A 36 -7.00 1.52 -0.44
N LEU A 37 -6.91 0.21 -0.15
CA LEU A 37 -8.04 -0.72 -0.18
C LEU A 37 -9.11 -0.38 0.86
N LEU A 38 -8.69 0.04 2.07
CA LEU A 38 -9.60 0.53 3.10
C LEU A 38 -10.28 1.84 2.66
N GLY A 39 -9.52 2.77 2.09
CA GLY A 39 -10.04 4.03 1.55
C GLY A 39 -11.04 3.84 0.41
N ALA A 40 -10.83 2.80 -0.42
CA ALA A 40 -11.76 2.39 -1.48
C ALA A 40 -12.96 1.59 -0.97
N GLY A 41 -12.96 1.16 0.29
CA GLY A 41 -13.97 0.28 0.88
C GLY A 41 -13.98 -1.14 0.28
N ALA A 42 -12.91 -1.53 -0.43
CA ALA A 42 -12.75 -2.86 -0.99
C ALA A 42 -12.49 -3.91 0.12
N VAL A 43 -11.91 -3.46 1.24
CA VAL A 43 -11.76 -4.24 2.48
C VAL A 43 -12.20 -3.41 3.69
N ASP A 44 -12.44 -4.07 4.82
CA ASP A 44 -12.75 -3.47 6.12
C ASP A 44 -11.98 -4.20 7.24
N LEU A 45 -12.04 -3.67 8.47
CA LEU A 45 -11.42 -4.26 9.65
C LEU A 45 -12.48 -4.72 10.67
N ASP A 46 -12.51 -6.01 10.97
CA ASP A 46 -13.33 -6.59 12.04
C ASP A 46 -12.43 -7.17 13.14
N GLY A 47 -12.39 -6.50 14.30
CA GLY A 47 -11.58 -6.94 15.44
C GLY A 47 -10.10 -7.10 15.12
N GLY A 48 -9.55 -6.28 14.20
CA GLY A 48 -8.16 -6.36 13.73
C GLY A 48 -7.92 -7.40 12.63
N ARG A 49 -8.97 -8.03 12.10
CA ARG A 49 -8.90 -8.89 10.91
C ARG A 49 -9.33 -8.10 9.69
N ILE A 50 -8.58 -8.25 8.60
CA ILE A 50 -8.97 -7.73 7.29
C ILE A 50 -10.08 -8.63 6.74
N VAL A 51 -11.23 -8.03 6.43
CA VAL A 51 -12.39 -8.72 5.85
C VAL A 51 -12.78 -8.06 4.52
N PRO A 52 -13.41 -8.79 3.58
CA PRO A 52 -13.89 -8.19 2.33
C PRO A 52 -14.92 -7.09 2.59
N GLY A 53 -14.78 -5.97 1.88
CA GLY A 53 -15.72 -4.86 1.89
C GLY A 53 -16.79 -4.97 0.79
N ARG A 54 -17.53 -3.89 0.57
CA ARG A 54 -18.56 -3.77 -0.50
C ARG A 54 -18.18 -2.75 -1.58
N GLY A 55 -17.05 -2.07 -1.41
CA GLY A 55 -16.51 -1.13 -2.39
C GLY A 55 -16.00 -1.84 -3.64
N ALA A 56 -15.84 -1.07 -4.72
CA ALA A 56 -15.27 -1.60 -5.95
C ALA A 56 -13.79 -1.93 -5.74
N VAL A 57 -13.34 -3.06 -6.29
CA VAL A 57 -11.91 -3.38 -6.34
C VAL A 57 -11.23 -2.38 -7.28
N PRO A 58 -10.16 -1.70 -6.83
CA PRO A 58 -9.40 -0.81 -7.70
C PRO A 58 -8.90 -1.55 -8.95
N SER A 59 -8.81 -0.84 -10.07
CA SER A 59 -8.36 -1.44 -11.36
C SER A 59 -6.83 -1.50 -11.49
N ASP A 60 -6.12 -1.00 -10.49
CA ASP A 60 -4.66 -0.99 -10.44
C ASP A 60 -4.15 -2.42 -10.20
N ARG A 61 -3.10 -2.83 -10.92
CA ARG A 61 -2.54 -4.18 -10.78
C ARG A 61 -1.73 -4.34 -9.48
N PHE A 62 -1.37 -3.23 -8.84
CA PHE A 62 -0.73 -3.20 -7.53
C PHE A 62 -1.73 -3.00 -6.36
N LEU A 63 -3.05 -3.12 -6.61
CA LEU A 63 -4.10 -3.08 -5.60
C LEU A 63 -5.07 -4.26 -5.77
#